data_AF-A0A9D6FBM2-F1
#
_entry.id   AF-A0A9D6FBM2-F1
#
_cell.length_a   1.000
_cell.length_b   1.000
_cell.length_c   1.000
_cell.angle_alpha   90.00
_cell.angle_beta   90.00
_cell.angle_gamma   90.00
#
_symmetry.space_group_name_H-M   'P 1'
#
loop_
_entity.id
_entity.type
_entity.pdbx_description
1 polymer ?
#
loop_
_entity_poly.entity_id
_entity_poly.type
_entity_poly.pdbx_seq_one_letter_code
_entity_poly.pdbx_strand_id
1 'polypeptide(L)'
;MVWSSSGLPCRSRTRGFCPSCSAKRALLWAKFVQEKVLKPVPHRHVVFTLPTLLRPYFKFHRELLPGLCLCAWSALREFFEASLSDGALPGAILTINTSGEFLNFMPHIHGLVTCGGALANGEFELAPAIDSKTLCEVFEAKVFSMLIEKGLIGRELVDKVKSWRRTGFDAWIGPPITEIKEIVEIGMYTVRAPAASGRLVLDGAQVKYYGKGIRPDRDAGGLFEPPSESFDPLEWLALVTSHIPEKNCQMTHYFGL
;
A
#
# COMPACT_ATOMS: atom_id res chain seq x y z
N MET A 1 -31.78 -17.27 -11.86
CA MET A 1 -31.72 -15.87 -12.33
C MET A 1 -30.31 -15.63 -12.84
N VAL A 2 -30.16 -15.66 -14.17
CA VAL A 2 -28.86 -15.62 -14.88
C VAL A 2 -28.48 -14.16 -15.08
N TRP A 3 -27.36 -13.71 -14.51
CA TRP A 3 -26.83 -12.37 -14.77
C TRP A 3 -26.20 -12.34 -16.16
N SER A 4 -26.94 -11.80 -17.14
CA SER A 4 -26.45 -11.56 -18.49
C SER A 4 -25.56 -10.30 -18.53
N SER A 5 -24.53 -10.39 -19.36
CA SER A 5 -23.49 -9.41 -19.63
C SER A 5 -23.99 -8.23 -20.48
N SER A 6 -24.85 -7.37 -19.93
CA SER A 6 -25.24 -6.09 -20.54
C SER A 6 -24.94 -4.91 -19.62
N GLY A 7 -23.71 -4.39 -19.76
CA GLY A 7 -23.48 -2.95 -19.95
C GLY A 7 -23.99 -1.92 -18.92
N LEU A 8 -24.26 -2.26 -17.66
CA LEU A 8 -24.44 -1.21 -16.64
C LEU A 8 -23.09 -0.53 -16.37
N PRO A 9 -22.95 0.80 -16.60
CA PRO A 9 -21.71 1.49 -16.30
C PRO A 9 -21.49 1.49 -14.79
N CYS A 10 -20.56 0.66 -14.32
CA CYS A 10 -20.12 0.68 -12.93
C CYS A 10 -19.61 2.09 -12.58
N ARG A 11 -20.42 2.91 -11.88
CA ARG A 11 -20.04 4.27 -11.44
C ARG A 11 -18.78 4.31 -10.57
N SER A 12 -18.40 3.18 -9.97
CA SER A 12 -17.16 3.05 -9.19
C SER A 12 -15.88 2.92 -10.01
N ARG A 13 -15.96 2.98 -11.36
CA ARG A 13 -14.81 2.95 -12.29
C ARG A 13 -13.68 3.91 -11.91
N THR A 14 -14.01 5.08 -11.35
CA THR A 14 -13.04 6.12 -11.01
C THR A 14 -12.38 5.92 -9.64
N ARG A 15 -13.03 5.25 -8.69
CA ARG A 15 -12.57 5.16 -7.29
C ARG A 15 -12.04 3.80 -6.86
N GLY A 16 -12.01 2.83 -7.78
CA GLY A 16 -11.31 1.55 -7.55
C GLY A 16 -11.93 0.60 -6.56
N PHE A 17 -13.22 0.76 -6.27
CA PHE A 17 -13.97 -0.13 -5.40
C PHE A 17 -14.32 -1.46 -6.08
N CYS A 18 -14.75 -1.44 -7.35
CA CYS A 18 -15.16 -2.65 -8.06
C CYS A 18 -13.93 -3.55 -8.35
N PRO A 19 -13.90 -4.81 -7.86
CA PRO A 19 -12.76 -5.71 -8.06
C PRO A 19 -12.45 -5.94 -9.54
N SER A 20 -13.46 -6.15 -10.39
CA SER A 20 -13.28 -6.40 -11.82
C SER A 20 -12.74 -5.17 -12.57
N CYS A 21 -13.26 -3.97 -12.27
CA CYS A 21 -12.72 -2.73 -12.84
C CYS A 21 -11.31 -2.46 -12.34
N SER A 22 -11.02 -2.76 -11.06
CA SER A 22 -9.68 -2.56 -10.52
C SER A 22 -8.66 -3.52 -11.12
N ALA A 23 -9.03 -4.78 -11.37
CA ALA A 23 -8.17 -5.73 -12.07
C ALA A 23 -7.80 -5.24 -13.48
N LYS A 24 -8.78 -4.74 -14.25
CA LYS A 24 -8.51 -4.16 -15.57
C LYS A 24 -7.59 -2.93 -15.49
N ARG A 25 -7.81 -2.03 -14.52
CA ARG A 25 -6.95 -0.85 -14.33
C ARG A 25 -5.54 -1.22 -13.91
N ALA A 26 -5.38 -2.22 -13.05
CA ALA A 26 -4.06 -2.73 -12.65
C ALA A 26 -3.27 -3.23 -13.88
N LEU A 27 -3.91 -3.94 -14.82
CA LEU A 27 -3.28 -4.38 -16.07
C LEU A 27 -2.89 -3.20 -16.99
N LEU A 28 -3.76 -2.19 -17.13
CA LEU A 28 -3.44 -0.99 -17.92
C LEU A 28 -2.30 -0.17 -17.29
N TRP A 29 -2.34 -0.04 -15.96
CA TRP A 29 -1.29 0.61 -15.19
C TRP A 29 0.04 -0.14 -15.31
N ALA A 30 0.02 -1.46 -15.23
CA ALA A 30 1.19 -2.32 -15.43
C ALA A 30 1.84 -2.08 -16.79
N LYS A 31 1.04 -2.07 -17.85
CA LYS A 31 1.51 -1.78 -19.21
C LYS A 31 2.14 -0.39 -19.30
N PHE A 32 1.47 0.63 -18.75
CA PHE A 32 2.01 1.99 -18.70
C PHE A 32 3.34 2.07 -17.95
N VAL A 33 3.41 1.46 -16.76
CA VAL A 33 4.60 1.45 -15.92
C VAL A 33 5.75 0.74 -16.63
N GLN A 34 5.50 -0.41 -17.25
CA GLN A 34 6.48 -1.14 -18.04
C GLN A 34 7.01 -0.35 -19.24
N GLU A 35 6.14 0.35 -19.97
CA GLU A 35 6.50 1.03 -21.22
C GLU A 35 7.07 2.43 -21.02
N LYS A 36 6.71 3.12 -19.93
CA LYS A 36 6.95 4.56 -19.77
C LYS A 36 7.67 4.98 -18.50
N VAL A 37 7.63 4.15 -17.44
CA VAL A 37 8.12 4.54 -16.11
C VAL A 37 9.33 3.73 -15.69
N LEU A 38 9.27 2.40 -15.82
CA LEU A 38 10.35 1.53 -15.37
C LEU A 38 11.58 1.68 -16.24
N LYS A 39 12.72 1.90 -15.57
CA LYS A 39 14.05 1.73 -16.15
C LYS A 39 14.51 0.29 -15.95
N PRO A 40 15.38 -0.25 -16.82
CA PRO A 40 15.98 -1.58 -16.66
C PRO A 40 17.07 -1.57 -15.57
N VAL A 41 16.70 -1.22 -14.34
CA VAL A 41 17.56 -1.17 -13.15
C VAL A 41 16.97 -2.06 -12.06
N PRO A 42 17.76 -2.50 -11.07
CA PRO A 42 17.20 -3.27 -9.96
C PRO A 42 16.24 -2.40 -9.13
N HIS A 43 15.08 -2.96 -8.77
CA HIS A 43 14.10 -2.35 -7.88
C HIS A 43 13.91 -3.22 -6.63
N ARG A 44 13.16 -2.73 -5.65
CA ARG A 44 12.73 -3.49 -4.48
C ARG A 44 11.36 -3.04 -4.02
N HIS A 45 10.66 -3.93 -3.32
CA HIS A 45 9.40 -3.63 -2.67
C HIS A 45 9.66 -3.19 -1.23
N VAL A 46 9.20 -2.01 -0.85
CA VAL A 46 9.27 -1.49 0.52
C VAL A 46 7.85 -1.32 1.04
N VAL A 47 7.59 -1.69 2.29
CA VAL A 47 6.26 -1.52 2.91
C VAL A 47 6.38 -0.77 4.23
N PHE A 48 5.75 0.40 4.31
CA PHE A 48 5.67 1.18 5.53
C PHE A 48 4.32 0.97 6.21
N THR A 49 4.34 0.71 7.51
CA THR A 49 3.12 0.53 8.31
C THR A 49 3.09 1.44 9.53
N LEU A 50 1.88 1.67 10.03
CA LEU A 50 1.59 2.57 11.14
C LEU A 50 0.99 1.82 12.34
N PRO A 51 1.27 2.29 13.57
CA PRO A 51 0.66 1.73 14.77
C PRO A 51 -0.85 1.96 14.79
N THR A 52 -1.58 1.00 15.37
CA THR A 52 -3.04 1.05 15.51
C THR A 52 -3.55 2.37 16.10
N LEU A 53 -2.80 2.93 17.06
CA LEU A 53 -3.10 4.20 17.72
C LEU A 53 -3.25 5.37 16.74
N LEU A 54 -2.47 5.41 15.65
CA LEU A 54 -2.47 6.55 14.72
C LEU A 54 -3.47 6.38 13.56
N ARG A 55 -3.97 5.16 13.33
CA ARG A 55 -4.89 4.87 12.21
C ARG A 55 -6.17 5.71 12.23
N PRO A 56 -6.80 6.03 13.39
CA PRO A 56 -7.96 6.90 13.43
C PRO A 56 -7.74 8.27 12.79
N TYR A 57 -6.57 8.89 12.98
CA TYR A 57 -6.27 10.19 12.36
C TYR A 57 -6.37 10.12 10.83
N PHE A 58 -5.80 9.09 10.21
CA PHE A 58 -5.91 8.89 8.76
C PHE A 58 -7.28 8.37 8.30
N LYS A 59 -8.08 7.78 9.21
CA LYS A 59 -9.44 7.33 8.91
C LYS A 59 -10.38 8.52 8.77
N PHE A 60 -10.27 9.48 9.68
CA PHE A 60 -11.15 10.64 9.77
C PHE A 60 -10.60 11.88 9.04
N HIS A 61 -9.28 11.98 8.85
CA HIS A 61 -8.61 13.03 8.08
C HIS A 61 -7.93 12.42 6.84
N ARG A 62 -8.73 12.09 5.82
CA ARG A 62 -8.27 11.40 4.61
C ARG A 62 -7.34 12.24 3.75
N GLU A 63 -7.40 13.56 3.90
CA GLU A 63 -6.49 14.53 3.30
C GLU A 63 -5.03 14.35 3.72
N LEU A 64 -4.77 13.61 4.80
CA LEU A 64 -3.41 13.30 5.28
C LEU A 64 -2.76 12.13 4.54
N LEU A 65 -3.51 11.31 3.81
CA LEU A 65 -2.99 10.12 3.13
C LEU A 65 -1.86 10.46 2.13
N PRO A 66 -1.95 11.51 1.29
CA PRO A 66 -0.82 11.95 0.48
C PRO A 66 0.38 12.41 1.31
N GLY A 67 0.14 13.08 2.45
CA GLY A 67 1.19 13.49 3.38
C GLY A 67 1.95 12.30 3.98
N LEU A 68 1.24 11.21 4.29
CA LEU A 68 1.85 9.96 4.72
C LEU A 68 2.79 9.38 3.63
N CYS A 69 2.36 9.44 2.37
CA CYS A 69 3.17 9.03 1.22
C CYS A 69 4.44 9.88 1.09
N LEU A 70 4.32 11.20 1.27
CA LEU A 70 5.46 12.11 1.30
C LEU A 70 6.42 11.83 2.45
N CYS A 71 5.93 11.43 3.62
CA CYS A 71 6.78 11.02 4.74
C CYS A 71 7.62 9.79 4.37
N ALA A 72 7.02 8.78 3.75
CA ALA A 72 7.73 7.58 3.28
C ALA A 72 8.76 7.91 2.20
N TRP A 73 8.40 8.71 1.20
CA TRP A 73 9.33 9.14 0.16
C TRP A 73 10.50 9.95 0.75
N SER A 74 10.22 10.88 1.65
CA SER A 74 11.26 11.70 2.27
C SER A 74 12.23 10.86 3.10
N ALA A 75 11.76 9.80 3.77
CA ALA A 75 12.63 8.88 4.50
C ALA A 75 13.55 8.08 3.56
N LEU A 76 12.99 7.57 2.45
CA LEU A 76 13.79 6.89 1.41
C LEU A 76 14.80 7.84 0.77
N ARG A 77 14.36 9.07 0.45
CA ARG A 77 15.18 10.08 -0.17
C ARG A 77 16.38 10.46 0.71
N GLU A 78 16.16 10.69 2.01
CA GLU A 78 17.27 10.96 2.95
C GLU A 78 18.27 9.80 3.03
N PHE A 79 17.79 8.55 3.00
CA PHE A 79 18.67 7.39 2.92
C PHE A 79 19.54 7.42 1.66
N PHE A 80 18.94 7.67 0.49
CA PHE A 80 19.68 7.70 -0.77
C PHE A 80 20.64 8.88 -0.88
N GLU A 81 20.21 10.09 -0.47
CA GLU A 81 21.07 11.28 -0.44
C GLU A 81 22.26 11.10 0.51
N ALA A 82 22.11 10.37 1.60
CA ALA A 82 23.21 10.06 2.51
C ALA A 82 24.15 8.94 2.01
N SER A 83 23.70 8.11 1.06
CA SER A 83 24.39 6.88 0.67
C SER A 83 24.96 6.87 -0.75
N LEU A 84 24.54 7.81 -1.59
CA LEU A 84 24.92 7.90 -3.00
C LEU A 84 25.74 9.15 -3.28
N SER A 85 26.39 9.19 -4.44
CA SER A 85 27.04 10.41 -4.94
C SER A 85 26.06 11.58 -5.09
N ASP A 86 26.59 12.80 -4.95
CA ASP A 86 25.80 14.02 -5.13
C ASP A 86 25.15 14.06 -6.53
N GLY A 87 23.87 14.43 -6.56
CA GLY A 87 23.06 14.44 -7.78
C GLY A 87 22.56 13.07 -8.25
N ALA A 88 22.82 11.96 -7.55
CA ALA A 88 22.20 10.69 -7.85
C ALA A 88 20.68 10.74 -7.56
N LEU A 89 19.86 10.46 -8.57
CA LEU A 89 18.41 10.53 -8.47
C LEU A 89 17.81 9.13 -8.29
N PRO A 90 17.29 8.75 -7.11
CA PRO A 90 16.52 7.53 -6.94
C PRO A 90 15.11 7.69 -7.53
N GLY A 91 14.46 6.57 -7.89
CA GLY A 91 13.08 6.53 -8.37
C GLY A 91 12.17 5.70 -7.46
N ALA A 92 10.90 6.11 -7.32
CA ALA A 92 9.93 5.33 -6.59
C ALA A 92 8.49 5.51 -7.11
N ILE A 93 7.73 4.42 -7.08
CA ILE A 93 6.28 4.43 -7.20
C ILE A 93 5.70 4.03 -5.84
N LEU A 94 5.05 4.97 -5.16
CA LEU A 94 4.45 4.73 -3.84
C LEU A 94 2.93 4.67 -3.97
N THR A 95 2.33 3.58 -3.48
CA THR A 95 0.89 3.37 -3.46
C THR A 95 0.39 3.24 -2.02
N ILE A 96 -0.66 4.00 -1.70
CA ILE A 96 -1.32 3.99 -0.40
C ILE A 96 -2.42 2.91 -0.41
N ASN A 97 -2.35 2.00 0.55
CA ASN A 97 -3.40 1.02 0.80
C ASN A 97 -4.00 1.26 2.19
N THR A 98 -5.32 1.09 2.32
CA THR A 98 -6.03 1.38 3.57
C THR A 98 -6.65 0.16 4.23
N SER A 99 -6.67 -1.00 3.55
CA SER A 99 -7.30 -2.22 4.03
C SER A 99 -6.26 -3.22 4.51
N GLY A 100 -6.42 -3.70 5.75
CA GLY A 100 -5.75 -4.91 6.21
C GLY A 100 -6.37 -6.17 5.61
N GLU A 101 -6.00 -7.32 6.16
CA GLU A 101 -6.43 -8.62 5.65
C GLU A 101 -7.96 -8.76 5.66
N PHE A 102 -8.58 -8.52 6.81
CA PHE A 102 -10.04 -8.60 7.00
C PHE A 102 -10.72 -7.23 6.92
N LEU A 103 -10.24 -6.35 6.03
CA LEU A 103 -10.85 -5.03 5.77
C LEU A 103 -10.86 -4.09 6.98
N ASN A 104 -10.06 -4.38 8.01
CA ASN A 104 -9.78 -3.42 9.06
C ASN A 104 -9.02 -2.22 8.49
N PHE A 105 -9.37 -1.01 8.93
CA PHE A 105 -8.70 0.20 8.45
C PHE A 105 -7.24 0.23 8.92
N MET A 106 -6.32 0.04 7.99
CA MET A 106 -4.88 -0.04 8.19
C MET A 106 -4.18 0.69 7.03
N PRO A 107 -3.98 2.01 7.13
CA PRO A 107 -3.19 2.76 6.17
C PRO A 107 -1.74 2.26 6.19
N HIS A 108 -1.24 1.87 5.03
CA HIS A 108 0.14 1.45 4.80
C HIS A 108 0.54 1.83 3.37
N ILE A 109 1.85 1.95 3.15
CA ILE A 109 2.39 2.36 1.85
C ILE A 109 3.18 1.20 1.29
N HIS A 110 2.90 0.84 0.04
CA HIS A 110 3.77 0.00 -0.75
C HIS A 110 4.60 0.88 -1.68
N GLY A 111 5.91 0.75 -1.63
CA GLY A 111 6.84 1.40 -2.53
C GLY A 111 7.51 0.40 -3.45
N LEU A 112 7.43 0.63 -4.75
CA LEU A 112 8.39 0.06 -5.69
C LEU A 112 9.50 1.08 -5.87
N VAL A 113 10.68 0.79 -5.34
CA VAL A 113 11.79 1.75 -5.21
C VAL A 113 12.99 1.22 -5.98
N THR A 114 13.71 2.06 -6.71
CA THR A 114 14.99 1.68 -7.32
C THR A 114 16.01 1.32 -6.23
N CYS A 115 16.92 0.38 -6.51
CA CYS A 115 17.97 -0.02 -5.57
C CYS A 115 19.16 0.97 -5.52
N GLY A 116 18.98 2.19 -6.01
CA GLY A 116 20.05 3.12 -6.32
C GLY A 116 19.52 4.36 -7.03
N GLY A 117 20.42 5.20 -7.53
CA GLY A 117 20.07 6.43 -8.23
C GLY A 117 20.78 6.56 -9.58
N ALA A 118 20.15 7.23 -10.54
CA ALA A 118 20.80 7.54 -11.80
C ALA A 118 21.52 8.89 -11.73
N LEU A 119 22.70 8.95 -12.32
CA LEU A 119 23.55 10.12 -12.42
C LEU A 119 23.30 10.86 -13.74
N ALA A 120 23.73 12.12 -13.80
CA ALA A 120 23.57 12.95 -15.00
C ALA A 120 24.34 12.42 -16.22
N ASN A 121 25.38 11.61 -16.01
CA ASN A 121 26.13 10.94 -17.07
C ASN A 121 25.42 9.70 -17.63
N GLY A 122 24.24 9.34 -17.11
CA GLY A 122 23.45 8.17 -17.51
C GLY A 122 23.82 6.86 -16.81
N GLU A 123 24.82 6.87 -15.93
CA GLU A 123 25.17 5.71 -15.10
C GLU A 123 24.18 5.53 -13.95
N PHE A 124 24.09 4.31 -13.43
CA PHE A 124 23.24 3.97 -12.29
C PHE A 124 24.11 3.48 -11.13
N GLU A 125 24.06 4.22 -10.02
CA GLU A 125 24.81 3.91 -8.80
C GLU A 125 23.94 3.11 -7.84
N LEU A 126 24.43 1.94 -7.42
CA LEU A 126 23.73 1.09 -6.46
C LEU A 126 23.94 1.60 -5.04
N ALA A 127 22.84 1.73 -4.29
CA ALA A 127 22.89 2.05 -2.88
C ALA A 127 23.32 0.82 -2.05
N PRO A 128 23.91 1.03 -0.87
CA PRO A 128 24.10 -0.04 0.11
C PRO A 128 22.76 -0.65 0.56
N ALA A 129 22.84 -1.73 1.33
CA ALA A 129 21.66 -2.32 1.95
C ALA A 129 20.94 -1.27 2.82
N ILE A 130 19.63 -1.16 2.64
CA ILE A 130 18.81 -0.26 3.45
C ILE A 130 18.62 -0.93 4.81
N ASP A 131 19.04 -0.25 5.87
CA ASP A 131 18.71 -0.68 7.23
C ASP A 131 17.24 -0.38 7.55
N SER A 132 16.44 -1.43 7.71
CA SER A 132 14.99 -1.35 7.99
C SER A 132 14.69 -0.51 9.23
N LYS A 133 15.51 -0.66 10.28
CA LYS A 133 15.29 0.04 11.55
C LYS A 133 15.52 1.54 11.39
N THR A 134 16.64 1.95 10.81
CA THR A 134 16.99 3.36 10.57
C THR A 134 15.95 4.01 9.66
N LEU A 135 15.57 3.34 8.58
CA LEU A 135 14.52 3.86 7.68
C LEU A 135 13.17 4.02 8.40
N CYS A 136 12.81 3.07 9.26
CA CYS A 136 11.61 3.13 10.08
C CYS A 136 11.65 4.31 11.07
N GLU A 137 12.77 4.55 11.74
CA GLU A 137 12.96 5.66 12.69
C GLU A 137 12.79 7.03 12.01
N VAL A 138 13.36 7.20 10.81
CA VAL A 138 13.20 8.42 10.01
C VAL A 138 11.75 8.59 9.56
N PHE A 139 11.11 7.52 9.08
CA PHE A 139 9.70 7.55 8.69
C PHE A 139 8.78 7.90 9.88
N GLU A 140 9.00 7.27 11.03
CA GLU A 140 8.28 7.54 12.27
C GLU A 140 8.40 9.02 12.67
N ALA A 141 9.62 9.56 12.67
CA ALA A 141 9.86 10.96 13.01
C ALA A 141 9.10 11.92 12.08
N LYS A 142 9.10 11.65 10.77
CA LYS A 142 8.40 12.47 9.77
C LYS A 142 6.88 12.42 9.93
N VAL A 143 6.32 11.23 10.21
CA VAL A 143 4.88 11.08 10.48
C VAL A 143 4.49 11.85 11.74
N PHE A 144 5.27 11.76 12.82
CA PHE A 144 4.99 12.53 14.03
C PHE A 144 5.07 14.04 13.80
N SER A 145 6.11 14.52 13.11
CA SER A 145 6.23 15.95 12.76
C SER A 145 5.01 16.43 11.98
N MET A 146 4.59 15.70 10.95
CA MET A 146 3.41 16.02 10.17
C MET A 146 2.14 16.10 11.04
N LEU A 147 1.92 15.13 11.93
CA LEU A 147 0.73 15.11 12.79
C LEU A 147 0.75 16.22 13.86
N ILE A 148 1.92 16.58 14.39
CA ILE A 148 2.09 17.72 15.30
C ILE A 148 1.81 19.04 14.57
N GLU A 149 2.37 19.23 13.37
CA GLU A 149 2.14 20.43 12.55
C GLU A 149 0.67 20.62 12.19
N LYS A 150 -0.08 19.53 12.04
CA LYS A 150 -1.53 19.54 11.84
C LYS A 150 -2.34 19.71 13.14
N GLY A 151 -1.70 19.77 14.30
CA GLY A 151 -2.35 19.92 15.59
C GLY A 151 -3.16 18.69 16.03
N LEU A 152 -2.92 17.52 15.45
CA LEU A 152 -3.68 16.31 15.72
C LEU A 152 -3.13 15.52 16.92
N ILE A 153 -1.84 15.68 17.22
CA ILE A 153 -1.18 15.07 18.37
C ILE A 153 -0.25 16.07 19.05
N GLY A 154 -0.05 15.90 20.35
CA GLY A 154 0.95 16.64 21.13
C GLY A 154 2.24 15.84 21.36
N ARG A 155 3.28 16.52 21.84
CA ARG A 155 4.57 15.88 22.19
C ARG A 155 4.42 14.78 23.24
N GLU A 156 3.51 14.95 24.20
CA GLU A 156 3.23 13.95 25.23
C GLU A 156 2.84 12.58 24.63
N LEU A 157 2.02 12.57 23.57
CA LEU A 157 1.64 11.33 22.90
C LEU A 157 2.84 10.70 22.19
N VAL A 158 3.68 11.53 21.56
CA VAL A 158 4.91 11.06 20.88
C VAL A 158 5.86 10.42 21.89
N ASP A 159 6.11 11.08 23.02
CA ASP A 159 6.99 10.59 24.07
C ASP A 159 6.46 9.27 24.65
N LYS A 160 5.14 9.17 24.84
CA LYS A 160 4.49 7.93 25.28
C LYS A 160 4.63 6.79 24.26
N VAL A 161 4.47 7.06 22.97
CA VAL A 161 4.65 6.00 21.94
C VAL A 161 6.11 5.58 21.88
N LYS A 162 7.05 6.52 21.97
CA LYS A 162 8.49 6.25 21.99
C LYS A 162 8.97 5.51 23.24
N SER A 163 8.22 5.57 24.35
CA SER A 163 8.54 4.81 25.56
C SER A 163 8.16 3.33 25.46
N TRP A 164 7.41 2.92 24.43
CA TRP A 164 7.02 1.52 24.24
C TRP A 164 8.18 0.69 23.70
N ARG A 165 8.22 -0.60 24.04
CA ARG A 165 9.21 -1.55 23.50
C ARG A 165 9.18 -1.60 21.96
N ARG A 166 8.00 -1.44 21.38
CA ARG A 166 7.78 -1.30 19.93
C ARG A 166 6.76 -0.20 19.71
N THR A 167 7.11 0.81 18.92
CA THR A 167 6.22 1.92 18.58
C THR A 167 5.05 1.47 17.71
N GLY A 168 5.23 0.37 16.98
CA GLY A 168 4.26 -0.22 16.05
C GLY A 168 4.36 0.36 14.63
N PHE A 169 5.35 1.23 14.38
CA PHE A 169 5.84 1.51 13.04
C PHE A 169 6.69 0.35 12.53
N ASP A 170 6.67 0.13 11.23
CA ASP A 170 7.53 -0.83 10.55
C ASP A 170 7.86 -0.37 9.13
N ALA A 171 9.06 -0.71 8.66
CA ALA A 171 9.51 -0.48 7.29
C ALA A 171 10.10 -1.78 6.75
N TRP A 172 9.25 -2.64 6.20
CA TRP A 172 9.69 -3.89 5.59
C TRP A 172 10.37 -3.64 4.26
N ILE A 173 11.49 -4.32 4.01
CA ILE A 173 12.29 -4.19 2.78
C ILE A 173 12.41 -5.56 2.16
N GLY A 174 11.86 -5.71 0.96
CA GLY A 174 11.97 -6.90 0.14
C GLY A 174 13.33 -7.03 -0.54
N PRO A 175 13.63 -8.22 -1.09
CA PRO A 175 14.85 -8.45 -1.85
C PRO A 175 14.89 -7.59 -3.12
N PRO A 176 16.09 -7.35 -3.69
CA PRO A 176 16.21 -6.75 -5.02
C PRO A 176 15.55 -7.62 -6.09
N ILE A 177 14.93 -6.96 -7.06
CA ILE A 177 14.20 -7.56 -8.17
C ILE A 177 14.71 -6.90 -9.45
N THR A 178 15.16 -7.72 -10.39
CA THR A 178 15.67 -7.27 -11.70
C THR A 178 14.71 -7.57 -12.83
N GLU A 179 13.86 -8.58 -12.66
CA GLU A 179 12.90 -9.00 -13.67
C GLU A 179 11.71 -8.03 -13.74
N ILE A 180 11.58 -7.32 -14.86
CA ILE A 180 10.51 -6.34 -15.09
C ILE A 180 9.12 -6.98 -14.88
N LYS A 181 8.95 -8.24 -15.29
CA LYS A 181 7.69 -8.96 -15.10
C LYS A 181 7.31 -9.07 -13.62
N GLU A 182 8.27 -9.45 -12.76
CA GLU A 182 8.04 -9.59 -11.32
C GLU A 182 7.79 -8.23 -10.66
N ILE A 183 8.54 -7.21 -11.06
CA ILE A 183 8.35 -5.82 -10.63
C ILE A 183 6.91 -5.35 -10.90
N VAL A 184 6.43 -5.60 -12.12
CA VAL A 184 5.09 -5.22 -12.55
C VAL A 184 4.01 -6.03 -11.83
N GLU A 185 4.23 -7.32 -11.60
CA GLU A 185 3.31 -8.19 -10.84
C GLU A 185 3.12 -7.70 -9.40
N ILE A 186 4.21 -7.33 -8.72
CA ILE A 186 4.17 -6.71 -7.39
C ILE A 186 3.44 -5.37 -7.47
N GLY A 187 3.80 -4.51 -8.42
CA GLY A 187 3.14 -3.22 -8.61
C GLY A 187 1.62 -3.35 -8.79
N MET A 188 1.17 -4.29 -9.62
CA MET A 188 -0.25 -4.57 -9.83
C MET A 188 -0.97 -4.97 -8.56
N TYR A 189 -0.31 -5.73 -7.68
CA TYR A 189 -0.90 -6.11 -6.40
C TYR A 189 -1.16 -4.88 -5.52
N THR A 190 -0.28 -3.88 -5.56
CA THR A 190 -0.41 -2.68 -4.73
C THR A 190 -1.59 -1.78 -5.13
N VAL A 191 -1.98 -1.75 -6.40
CA VAL A 191 -3.04 -0.86 -6.94
C VAL A 191 -4.43 -1.50 -7.03
N ARG A 192 -4.60 -2.71 -6.48
CA ARG A 192 -5.87 -3.44 -6.53
C ARG A 192 -6.91 -2.89 -5.54
N ALA A 193 -8.17 -3.23 -5.81
CA ALA A 193 -9.27 -2.92 -4.90
C ALA A 193 -9.03 -3.59 -3.53
N PRO A 194 -9.50 -2.96 -2.44
CA PRO A 194 -9.31 -3.46 -1.07
C PRO A 194 -9.97 -4.82 -0.84
N ALA A 195 -11.14 -5.04 -1.46
CA ALA A 195 -11.85 -6.31 -1.40
C ALA A 195 -11.65 -7.12 -2.70
N ALA A 196 -11.38 -8.42 -2.54
CA ALA A 196 -11.43 -9.39 -3.63
C ALA A 196 -12.72 -10.22 -3.54
N SER A 197 -13.44 -10.35 -4.66
CA SER A 197 -14.67 -11.16 -4.75
C SER A 197 -14.42 -12.65 -4.47
N GLY A 198 -13.24 -13.18 -4.82
CA GLY A 198 -12.88 -14.57 -4.56
C GLY A 198 -12.64 -14.91 -3.08
N ARG A 199 -12.67 -13.91 -2.19
CA ARG A 199 -12.55 -14.09 -0.74
C ARG A 199 -13.90 -13.99 -0.03
N LEU A 200 -14.97 -13.69 -0.77
CA LEU A 200 -16.31 -13.44 -0.26
C LEU A 200 -17.21 -14.66 -0.48
N VAL A 201 -17.80 -15.19 0.59
CA VAL A 201 -18.83 -16.23 0.54
C VAL A 201 -20.03 -15.77 1.35
N LEU A 202 -21.23 -15.93 0.79
CA LEU A 202 -22.47 -15.75 1.53
C LEU A 202 -22.81 -17.06 2.25
N ASP A 203 -22.95 -17.00 3.56
CA ASP A 203 -23.27 -18.13 4.42
C ASP A 203 -24.56 -17.81 5.19
N GLY A 204 -25.70 -18.28 4.65
CA GLY A 204 -27.02 -17.89 5.12
C GLY A 204 -27.25 -16.38 5.05
N ALA A 205 -27.43 -15.75 6.22
CA ALA A 205 -27.62 -14.31 6.37
C ALA A 205 -26.31 -13.54 6.67
N GLN A 206 -25.17 -14.23 6.71
CA GLN A 206 -23.88 -13.63 7.03
C GLN A 206 -22.94 -13.59 5.82
N VAL A 207 -21.95 -12.71 5.94
CA VAL A 207 -20.82 -12.62 5.01
C VAL A 207 -19.60 -13.28 5.64
N LYS A 208 -19.10 -14.38 5.07
CA LYS A 208 -17.83 -15.00 5.46
C LYS A 208 -16.72 -14.51 4.53
N TYR A 209 -15.69 -13.88 5.09
CA TYR A 209 -14.55 -13.32 4.36
C TYR A 209 -13.25 -14.02 4.72
N TYR A 210 -12.57 -14.58 3.72
CA TYR A 210 -11.37 -15.42 3.91
C TYR A 210 -10.07 -14.63 3.80
N GLY A 211 -8.99 -15.11 4.44
CA GLY A 211 -7.63 -14.54 4.35
C GLY A 211 -7.05 -14.49 2.92
N LYS A 212 -5.91 -13.80 2.75
CA LYS A 212 -5.25 -13.70 1.43
C LYS A 212 -4.60 -15.03 1.04
N GLY A 213 -4.61 -15.34 -0.26
CA GLY A 213 -3.96 -16.54 -0.80
C GLY A 213 -4.73 -17.84 -0.58
N ILE A 214 -5.87 -17.79 0.13
CA ILE A 214 -6.64 -18.99 0.43
C ILE A 214 -7.99 -18.96 -0.29
N ARG A 215 -8.27 -20.04 -1.02
CA ARG A 215 -9.60 -20.33 -1.55
C ARG A 215 -10.22 -21.45 -0.69
N PRO A 216 -11.46 -21.32 -0.22
CA PRO A 216 -12.20 -22.50 0.17
C PRO A 216 -12.41 -23.32 -1.10
N ASP A 217 -11.69 -24.43 -1.21
CA ASP A 217 -12.03 -25.46 -2.19
C ASP A 217 -13.37 -26.05 -1.76
N ARG A 218 -14.37 -25.99 -2.64
CA ARG A 218 -15.69 -26.57 -2.35
C ARG A 218 -15.66 -28.10 -2.44
N ASP A 219 -14.64 -28.66 -3.11
CA ASP A 219 -14.56 -30.08 -3.47
C ASP A 219 -13.43 -30.83 -2.74
N ALA A 220 -12.48 -30.14 -2.12
CA ALA A 220 -11.49 -30.78 -1.25
C ALA A 220 -12.07 -30.94 0.15
N GLY A 221 -12.48 -32.16 0.48
CA GLY A 221 -12.80 -32.60 1.85
C GLY A 221 -11.58 -32.58 2.79
N GLY A 222 -10.93 -31.42 2.93
CA GLY A 222 -9.72 -31.21 3.72
C GLY A 222 -10.02 -30.64 5.10
N LEU A 223 -9.35 -31.23 6.11
CA LEU A 223 -9.43 -30.96 7.56
C LEU A 223 -8.97 -29.55 8.01
N PHE A 224 -8.81 -28.57 7.10
CA PHE A 224 -8.30 -27.25 7.42
C PHE A 224 -9.27 -26.17 6.94
N GLU A 225 -10.05 -25.59 7.87
CA GLU A 225 -10.77 -24.37 7.60
C GLU A 225 -9.79 -23.19 7.55
N PRO A 226 -9.72 -22.48 6.41
CA PRO A 226 -8.82 -21.34 6.33
C PRO A 226 -9.29 -20.17 7.20
N PRO A 227 -8.36 -19.32 7.69
CA PRO A 227 -8.69 -18.14 8.47
C PRO A 227 -9.77 -17.31 7.77
N SER A 228 -10.86 -17.08 8.49
CA SER A 228 -12.00 -16.33 8.01
C SER A 228 -12.68 -15.61 9.14
N GLU A 229 -13.33 -14.50 8.81
CA GLU A 229 -14.18 -13.74 9.71
C GLU A 229 -15.59 -13.68 9.13
N SER A 230 -16.58 -13.76 10.01
CA SER A 230 -18.00 -13.62 9.66
C SER A 230 -18.51 -12.24 10.07
N PHE A 231 -19.29 -11.62 9.20
CA PHE A 231 -19.81 -10.28 9.37
C PHE A 231 -21.31 -10.25 9.13
N ASP A 232 -22.01 -9.35 9.81
CA ASP A 232 -23.31 -8.88 9.33
C ASP A 232 -23.12 -8.22 7.95
N PRO A 233 -24.05 -8.41 6.98
CA PRO A 233 -23.92 -7.83 5.65
C PRO A 233 -23.74 -6.31 5.64
N LEU A 234 -24.40 -5.57 6.54
CA LEU A 234 -24.28 -4.11 6.63
C LEU A 234 -22.96 -3.70 7.24
N GLU A 235 -22.46 -4.43 8.24
CA GLU A 235 -21.12 -4.20 8.80
C GLU A 235 -20.04 -4.44 7.75
N TRP A 236 -20.16 -5.51 6.96
CA TRP A 236 -19.22 -5.79 5.87
C TRP A 236 -19.26 -4.68 4.82
N LEU A 237 -20.45 -4.22 4.41
CA LEU A 237 -20.59 -3.10 3.50
C LEU A 237 -19.96 -1.82 4.07
N ALA A 238 -20.14 -1.55 5.36
CA ALA A 238 -19.51 -0.40 6.03
C ALA A 238 -17.98 -0.51 6.02
N LEU A 239 -17.41 -1.69 6.29
CA LEU A 239 -15.97 -1.93 6.23
C LEU A 239 -15.41 -1.70 4.83
N VAL A 240 -15.98 -2.35 3.80
CA VAL A 240 -15.50 -2.23 2.41
C VAL A 240 -15.63 -0.79 1.91
N THR A 241 -16.74 -0.11 2.20
CA THR A 241 -16.95 1.27 1.74
C THR A 241 -16.04 2.28 2.44
N SER A 242 -15.55 1.98 3.65
CA SER A 242 -14.58 2.83 4.36
C SER A 242 -13.23 2.97 3.63
N HIS A 243 -12.94 2.10 2.67
CA HIS A 243 -11.72 2.13 1.86
C HIS A 243 -11.86 2.89 0.55
N ILE A 244 -13.07 3.35 0.19
CA ILE A 244 -13.26 4.15 -1.01
C ILE A 244 -12.51 5.48 -0.82
N PRO A 245 -11.56 5.83 -1.71
CA PRO A 245 -10.87 7.12 -1.62
C PRO A 245 -11.83 8.29 -1.82
N GLU A 246 -11.49 9.43 -1.21
CA GLU A 246 -12.20 10.67 -1.46
C GLU A 246 -12.04 11.12 -2.92
N LYS A 247 -12.92 12.03 -3.36
CA LYS A 247 -12.82 12.58 -4.71
C LYS A 247 -11.48 13.30 -4.86
N ASN A 248 -10.77 13.02 -5.95
CA ASN A 248 -9.46 13.60 -6.27
C ASN A 248 -8.30 13.18 -5.34
N CYS A 249 -8.52 12.25 -4.41
CA CYS A 249 -7.42 11.67 -3.63
C CYS A 249 -6.56 10.78 -4.55
N GLN A 250 -5.32 11.19 -4.79
CA GLN A 250 -4.35 10.35 -5.48
C GLN A 250 -3.86 9.27 -4.51
N MET A 251 -3.92 8.01 -4.95
CA MET A 251 -3.49 6.86 -4.14
C MET A 251 -2.14 6.29 -4.61
N THR A 252 -1.67 6.68 -5.79
CA THR A 252 -0.38 6.26 -6.35
C THR A 252 0.39 7.52 -6.76
N HIS A 253 1.63 7.60 -6.30
CA HIS A 253 2.52 8.73 -6.48
C HIS A 253 3.83 8.26 -7.12
N TYR A 254 4.37 9.07 -8.02
CA TYR A 254 5.61 8.80 -8.73
C TYR A 254 6.64 9.85 -8.30
N PHE A 255 7.83 9.39 -7.97
CA PHE A 255 8.93 10.23 -7.50
C PHE A 255 10.22 9.88 -8.23
N GLY A 256 11.04 10.89 -8.50
CA GLY A 256 12.38 10.69 -9.06
C GLY A 256 12.42 10.46 -10.56
N LEU A 257 13.18 9.44 -10.96
CA LEU A 257 13.55 9.08 -12.34
C LEU A 257 12.39 8.73 -13.28
#